data_AF-A0A2S2PMW0-F1
#
_entry.id   AF-A0A2S2PMW0-F1
#
_cell.length_a   1.000
_cell.length_b   1.000
_cell.length_c   1.000
_cell.angle_alpha   90.00
_cell.angle_beta   90.00
_cell.angle_gamma   90.00
#
_symmetry.space_group_name_H-M   'P 1'
#
loop_
_entity.id
_entity.type
_entity.pdbx_description
1 polymer ?
#
loop_
_entity_poly.entity_id
_entity_poly.type
_entity_poly.pdbx_seq_one_letter_code
_entity_poly.pdbx_strand_id
1 'polypeptide(L)'
;MAFFLSNNMYINWNFLFIIGLDIDKQVPICIEPGIFEWLGWYNQSGLPDWMSIEELITAGFNIDSKYEALVSLPFLVENMSETVEQYYIRCDEVIQNLIKSTEPKG
;
A
#
# COMPACT_ATOMS: atom_id res chain seq x y z
N MET A 1 0.62 -6.93 -3.90
CA MET A 1 -0.27 -7.93 -3.24
C MET A 1 -1.37 -7.15 -2.56
N ALA A 2 -2.54 -7.02 -3.19
CA ALA A 2 -3.61 -6.13 -2.73
C ALA A 2 -4.34 -6.63 -1.48
N PHE A 3 -4.80 -5.67 -0.67
CA PHE A 3 -5.97 -5.86 0.17
C PHE A 3 -6.92 -4.68 0.01
N PHE A 4 -8.15 -5.02 -0.34
CA PHE A 4 -9.31 -4.13 -0.29
C PHE A 4 -10.25 -4.64 0.77
N LEU A 5 -10.85 -3.72 1.51
CA LEU A 5 -11.91 -4.04 2.44
C LEU A 5 -13.01 -2.99 2.31
N SER A 6 -13.99 -3.29 1.45
CA SER A 6 -15.36 -3.09 1.89
C SER A 6 -16.25 -4.32 1.61
N ASN A 7 -17.00 -4.68 2.66
CA ASN A 7 -18.18 -5.54 2.73
C ASN A 7 -18.14 -7.02 2.32
N ASN A 8 -16.99 -7.65 2.11
CA ASN A 8 -16.87 -9.10 2.30
C ASN A 8 -15.50 -9.44 2.90
N MET A 9 -15.52 -10.26 3.93
CA MET A 9 -14.40 -10.60 4.81
C MET A 9 -13.20 -11.17 4.04
N TYR A 10 -12.20 -10.33 3.73
CA TYR A 10 -10.88 -10.75 3.25
C TYR A 10 -9.80 -10.32 4.25
N ILE A 11 -9.26 -11.30 4.96
CA ILE A 11 -8.28 -11.09 6.03
C ILE A 11 -7.00 -10.46 5.45
N ASN A 12 -6.56 -9.34 6.04
CA ASN A 12 -5.35 -8.62 5.67
C ASN A 12 -4.10 -9.43 6.12
N TRP A 13 -3.31 -9.93 5.16
CA TRP A 13 -2.15 -10.78 5.47
C TRP A 13 -0.95 -10.01 6.06
N ASN A 14 -0.81 -8.70 5.80
CA ASN A 14 0.26 -7.90 6.41
C ASN A 14 0.05 -7.75 7.92
N PHE A 15 -1.20 -7.59 8.36
CA PHE A 15 -1.54 -7.52 9.78
C PHE A 15 -1.27 -8.83 10.50
N LEU A 16 -1.64 -9.96 9.88
CA LEU A 16 -1.33 -11.28 10.44
C LEU A 16 0.17 -11.52 10.58
N PHE A 17 0.99 -11.02 9.66
CA PHE A 17 2.44 -11.18 9.70
C PHE A 17 3.06 -10.41 10.87
N ILE A 18 2.69 -9.14 11.04
CA ILE A 18 3.26 -8.28 12.08
C ILE A 18 2.76 -8.69 13.48
N ILE A 19 1.49 -9.11 13.60
CA ILE A 19 0.98 -9.76 14.82
C ILE A 19 1.71 -11.07 15.10
N GLY A 20 1.93 -11.90 14.07
CA GLY A 20 2.65 -13.16 14.21
C GLY A 20 4.09 -12.99 14.67
N LEU A 21 4.69 -11.83 14.39
CA LEU A 21 6.03 -11.44 14.84
C LEU A 21 6.04 -10.68 16.18
N ASP A 22 4.87 -10.38 16.78
CA ASP A 22 4.73 -9.60 18.03
C ASP A 22 5.41 -8.21 17.99
N ILE A 23 5.43 -7.59 16.82
CA ILE A 23 6.02 -6.26 16.58
C ILE A 23 4.97 -5.22 16.15
N ASP A 24 3.69 -5.56 16.20
CA ASP A 24 2.56 -4.72 15.78
C ASP A 24 2.52 -3.38 16.50
N LYS A 25 2.97 -3.34 17.75
CA LYS A 25 3.06 -2.10 18.54
C LYS A 25 4.38 -1.37 18.41
N GLN A 26 5.40 -2.02 17.84
CA GLN A 26 6.78 -1.50 17.78
C GLN A 26 7.09 -0.87 16.43
N VAL A 27 6.60 -1.49 15.35
CA VAL A 27 6.88 -1.06 13.97
C VAL A 27 5.57 -0.58 13.34
N PRO A 28 5.41 0.73 13.13
CA PRO A 28 4.23 1.25 12.46
C PRO A 28 4.24 0.88 10.97
N ILE A 29 3.05 0.71 10.39
CA ILE A 29 2.82 0.35 8.99
C ILE A 29 2.82 1.63 8.15
N CYS A 30 3.68 1.67 7.13
CA CYS A 30 3.69 2.73 6.11
C CYS A 30 2.74 2.36 4.96
N ILE A 31 1.85 3.27 4.58
CA ILE A 31 0.90 3.06 3.48
C ILE A 31 1.49 3.60 2.17
N GLU A 32 1.92 2.70 1.28
CA GLU A 32 2.50 3.03 -0.03
C GLU A 32 1.61 2.50 -1.17
N PRO A 33 0.77 3.34 -1.79
CA PRO A 33 0.02 2.99 -3.00
C PRO A 33 0.91 2.61 -4.18
N GLY A 34 2.16 3.08 -4.25
CA GLY A 34 3.08 2.80 -5.35
C GLY A 34 3.49 1.34 -5.53
N ILE A 35 3.31 0.50 -4.51
CA ILE A 35 3.51 -0.96 -4.59
C ILE A 35 2.21 -1.74 -4.80
N PHE A 36 1.10 -1.02 -5.04
CA PHE A 36 -0.18 -1.61 -5.36
C PHE A 36 -0.11 -2.30 -6.73
N GLU A 37 -0.90 -3.36 -6.87
CA GLU A 37 -0.92 -4.20 -8.07
C GLU A 37 -1.42 -3.45 -9.33
N TRP A 38 -1.28 -4.08 -10.49
CA TRP A 38 -1.61 -3.45 -11.76
C TRP A 38 -3.11 -3.17 -11.87
N LEU A 39 -3.48 -1.90 -12.04
CA LEU A 39 -4.88 -1.50 -12.09
C LEU A 39 -5.62 -1.93 -13.36
N GLY A 40 -4.91 -2.39 -14.39
CA GLY A 40 -5.50 -2.92 -15.62
C GLY A 40 -6.45 -4.10 -15.41
N TRP A 41 -6.33 -4.81 -14.27
CA TRP A 41 -7.25 -5.89 -13.89
C TRP A 41 -8.66 -5.41 -13.50
N TYR A 42 -8.83 -4.12 -13.19
CA TYR A 42 -10.07 -3.56 -12.63
C TYR A 42 -10.96 -2.86 -13.66
N ASN A 43 -10.64 -2.99 -14.94
CA ASN A 43 -11.34 -2.32 -16.05
C ASN A 43 -12.85 -2.61 -16.13
N GLN A 44 -13.32 -3.75 -15.60
CA GLN A 44 -14.73 -4.16 -15.61
C GLN A 44 -15.37 -4.19 -14.21
N SER A 45 -14.57 -4.40 -13.17
CA SER A 45 -15.03 -4.63 -11.80
C SER A 45 -15.14 -3.34 -10.97
N GLY A 46 -14.63 -2.23 -11.49
CA GLY A 46 -14.49 -0.98 -10.75
C GLY A 46 -13.22 -0.97 -9.89
N LEU A 47 -12.74 0.23 -9.59
CA LEU A 47 -11.64 0.40 -8.66
C LEU A 47 -12.11 0.05 -7.25
N PRO A 48 -11.27 -0.57 -6.43
CA PRO A 48 -11.80 -1.12 -5.21
C PRO A 48 -11.60 -0.17 -4.04
N ASP A 49 -12.29 -0.44 -2.95
CA ASP A 49 -12.52 0.54 -1.89
C ASP A 49 -11.36 0.53 -0.89
N TRP A 50 -10.45 1.50 -1.01
CA TRP A 50 -9.32 1.67 -0.09
C TRP A 50 -9.77 2.42 1.16
N MET A 51 -9.45 1.85 2.33
CA MET A 51 -9.67 2.53 3.60
C MET A 51 -8.78 3.76 3.74
N SER A 52 -9.30 4.81 4.37
CA SER A 52 -8.52 5.97 4.74
C SER A 52 -7.53 5.65 5.87
N ILE A 53 -6.53 6.51 6.08
CA ILE A 53 -5.59 6.38 7.19
C ILE A 53 -6.35 6.41 8.53
N GLU A 54 -7.34 7.28 8.66
CA GLU A 54 -8.18 7.38 9.86
C GLU A 54 -9.00 6.12 10.10
N GLU A 55 -9.54 5.51 9.05
CA GLU A 55 -10.28 4.25 9.14
C GLU A 55 -9.36 3.10 9.56
N LEU A 56 -8.14 3.04 9.04
CA LEU A 56 -7.13 2.05 9.46
C LEU A 56 -6.72 2.23 10.93
N ILE A 57 -6.47 3.46 11.36
CA ILE A 57 -6.17 3.74 12.78
C ILE A 57 -7.36 3.35 13.67
N THR A 58 -8.58 3.67 13.25
CA THR A 58 -9.81 3.32 13.99
C THR A 58 -10.02 1.81 14.06
N ALA A 59 -9.61 1.07 13.01
CA ALA A 59 -9.63 -0.39 12.99
C ALA A 59 -8.53 -1.04 13.86
N GLY A 60 -7.65 -0.24 14.47
CA GLY A 60 -6.61 -0.70 15.41
C GLY A 60 -5.27 -1.03 14.76
N PHE A 61 -5.04 -0.64 13.51
CA PHE A 61 -3.72 -0.76 12.88
C PHE A 61 -2.76 0.31 13.42
N ASN A 62 -1.53 -0.09 13.75
CA ASN A 62 -0.46 0.84 14.09
C ASN A 62 0.09 1.46 12.79
N ILE A 63 -0.44 2.60 12.37
CA ILE A 63 -0.07 3.28 11.11
C ILE A 63 0.93 4.39 11.38
N ASP A 64 1.96 4.54 10.53
CA ASP A 64 2.81 5.72 10.53
C ASP A 64 2.09 6.86 9.80
N SER A 65 1.40 7.72 10.55
CA SER A 65 0.67 8.85 9.98
C SER A 65 1.57 9.97 9.43
N LYS A 66 2.89 9.89 9.68
CA LYS A 66 3.88 10.87 9.18
C LYS A 66 4.59 10.38 7.92
N TYR A 67 4.39 9.12 7.55
CA TYR A 67 4.95 8.57 6.33
C TYR A 67 4.31 9.26 5.11
N GLU A 68 5.17 9.82 4.26
CA GLU A 68 4.77 10.41 2.97
C GLU A 68 5.00 9.37 1.88
N ALA A 69 3.92 8.90 1.25
CA ALA A 69 4.00 7.96 0.15
C ALA A 69 4.72 8.58 -1.07
N LEU A 70 5.56 7.78 -1.73
CA LEU A 70 6.23 8.16 -2.98
C LEU A 70 5.22 8.30 -4.12
N VAL A 71 4.17 7.46 -4.09
CA VAL A 71 3.06 7.52 -5.03
C VAL A 71 1.76 7.69 -4.26
N SER A 72 1.07 8.80 -4.49
CA SER A 72 -0.24 9.02 -3.88
C SER A 72 -1.32 8.14 -4.51
N LEU A 73 -2.36 7.80 -3.73
CA LEU A 73 -3.50 7.04 -4.23
C LEU A 73 -4.22 7.75 -5.41
N PRO A 74 -4.49 9.08 -5.38
CA PRO A 74 -5.06 9.77 -6.53
C PRO A 74 -4.21 9.65 -7.79
N PHE A 75 -2.88 9.78 -7.67
CA PHE A 75 -1.97 9.61 -8.82
C PHE A 75 -2.06 8.19 -9.38
N LEU A 76 -2.07 7.16 -8.53
CA LEU A 76 -2.21 5.77 -8.98
C LEU A 76 -3.52 5.56 -9.75
N VAL A 77 -4.63 6.10 -9.23
CA VAL A 77 -5.96 6.01 -9.84
C VAL A 77 -6.02 6.73 -11.19
N GLU A 78 -5.43 7.92 -11.30
CA GLU A 78 -5.32 8.65 -12.57
C GLU A 78 -4.51 7.88 -13.62
N ASN A 79 -3.55 7.05 -13.19
CA ASN A 79 -2.73 6.19 -14.03
C ASN A 79 -3.29 4.77 -14.20
N MET A 80 -4.60 4.56 -14.02
CA MET A 80 -5.23 3.23 -14.16
C MET A 80 -5.06 2.57 -15.54
N SER A 81 -4.73 3.36 -16.57
CA SER A 81 -4.47 2.89 -17.92
C SER A 81 -3.01 2.54 -18.20
N GLU A 82 -2.17 2.44 -17.16
CA GLU A 82 -0.77 2.02 -17.31
C GLU A 82 -0.70 0.64 -18.02
N THR A 83 0.30 0.45 -18.88
CA THR A 83 0.61 -0.87 -19.44
C THR A 83 1.28 -1.77 -18.40
N VAL A 84 1.38 -3.06 -18.69
CA VAL A 84 2.11 -4.01 -17.82
C VAL A 84 3.57 -3.59 -17.65
N GLU A 85 4.21 -3.10 -18.70
CA GLU A 85 5.58 -2.60 -18.65
C GLU A 85 5.69 -1.35 -17.76
N GLN A 86 4.75 -0.42 -17.86
CA GLN A 86 4.70 0.77 -17.02
C GLN A 86 4.47 0.42 -15.55
N TYR A 87 3.62 -0.58 -15.27
CA TYR A 87 3.44 -1.13 -13.93
C TYR A 87 4.75 -1.66 -13.33
N TYR A 88 5.54 -2.41 -14.10
CA TYR A 88 6.84 -2.91 -13.64
C TYR A 88 7.84 -1.79 -13.38
N ILE A 89 7.87 -0.76 -14.24
CA ILE A 89 8.72 0.42 -14.05
C ILE A 89 8.34 1.16 -12.76
N ARG A 90 7.05 1.42 -12.54
CA ARG A 90 6.56 2.05 -11.29
C ARG A 90 6.98 1.26 -10.06
N CYS A 91 6.81 -0.07 -10.09
CA CYS A 91 7.22 -0.93 -8.97
C CYS A 91 8.73 -0.84 -8.71
N ASP A 92 9.55 -0.89 -9.75
CA ASP A 92 11.01 -0.77 -9.62
C ASP A 92 11.40 0.57 -9.01
N GLU A 93 10.90 1.69 -9.56
CA GLU A 93 11.20 3.03 -9.07
C GLU A 93 10.82 3.22 -7.61
N VAL A 94 9.63 2.76 -7.20
CA VAL A 94 9.15 2.84 -5.81
C VAL A 94 10.05 2.02 -4.90
N ILE A 95 10.33 0.76 -5.24
CA ILE A 95 11.16 -0.11 -4.40
C ILE A 95 12.59 0.44 -4.25
N GLN A 96 13.20 0.93 -5.33
CA GLN A 96 14.54 1.53 -5.27
C GLN A 96 14.57 2.76 -4.36
N ASN A 97 13.55 3.60 -4.41
CA ASN A 97 13.46 4.79 -3.55
C ASN A 97 13.21 4.42 -2.08
N LEU A 98 12.38 3.41 -1.82
CA LEU A 98 12.16 2.88 -0.47
C LEU A 98 13.48 2.35 0.12
N ILE A 99 14.24 1.55 -0.62
CA ILE A 99 15.54 1.04 -0.16
C ILE A 99 16.48 2.20 0.19
N LYS A 100 16.63 3.18 -0.70
CA LYS A 100 17.45 4.38 -0.45
C LYS A 100 17.00 5.15 0.79
N SER A 101 15.70 5.22 1.07
CA SER A 101 15.16 5.90 2.25
C SER A 101 15.53 5.20 3.57
N THR A 102 15.88 3.92 3.52
CA THR A 102 16.30 3.13 4.69
C THR A 102 17.81 3.12 4.92
N GLU A 103 18.61 3.70 4.01
CA GLU A 103 20.06 3.76 4.17
C GLU A 103 20.42 4.62 5.41
N PRO A 104 21.39 4.19 6.23
CA PRO A 104 21.86 4.98 7.35
C PRO A 104 22.35 6.34 6.85
N LYS A 105 21.76 7.42 7.35
CA LYS A 105 22.33 8.76 7.17
C LYS A 105 23.62 8.79 7.99
N GLY A 106 24.76 8.79 7.28
CA GLY A 106 26.10 8.82 7.86
C GLY A 106 26.37 10.03 8.74
#